data_AF-A0A116L5F2-F1
#
_entry.id   AF-A0A116L5F2-F1
#
_cell.length_a   1.000
_cell.length_b   1.000
_cell.length_c   1.000
_cell.angle_alpha   90.00
_cell.angle_beta   90.00
_cell.angle_gamma   90.00
#
_symmetry.space_group_name_H-M   'P 1'
#
loop_
_entity.id
_entity.type
_entity.pdbx_description
1 polymer ?
#
loop_
_entity_poly.entity_id
_entity_poly.type
_entity_poly.pdbx_seq_one_letter_code
_entity_poly.pdbx_strand_id
1 'polypeptide(L)'
;MDPSAVSRGSALDRDDNGLLTLAGGKITDFRKMAEGAMEKVADILKEEYGRSFKLINSKTYPVSGGELNPTNVAEEIEHLTRLGVKKGLVYDDALYLANLYGSNAPKVFALNHKVEAVSGLNKCDLLSLHYAMDDK
;
A
#
# COMPACT_ATOMS: atom_id res chain seq x y z
N MET A 1 -33.84 6.35 14.89
CA MET A 1 -33.18 5.50 13.88
C MET A 1 -31.83 5.15 14.45
N ASP A 2 -31.59 3.87 14.71
CA ASP A 2 -30.35 3.40 15.34
C ASP A 2 -29.26 3.29 14.26
N PRO A 3 -28.20 4.13 14.31
CA PRO A 3 -27.09 4.09 13.35
C PRO A 3 -26.36 2.74 13.33
N SER A 4 -26.54 1.92 14.37
CA SER A 4 -25.91 0.60 14.49
C SER A 4 -26.54 -0.49 13.62
N ALA A 5 -27.71 -0.22 13.01
CA ALA A 5 -28.40 -1.13 12.08
C ALA A 5 -27.87 -1.06 10.63
N VAL A 6 -26.93 -0.14 10.33
CA VAL A 6 -26.27 -0.08 9.03
C VAL A 6 -25.35 -1.30 8.90
N SER A 7 -25.65 -2.14 7.90
CA SER A 7 -24.96 -3.40 7.58
C SER A 7 -23.44 -3.28 7.69
N ARG A 8 -22.84 -4.14 8.51
CA ARG A 8 -21.38 -4.29 8.64
C ARG A 8 -20.79 -5.30 7.64
N GLY A 9 -21.63 -5.85 6.76
CA GLY A 9 -21.23 -6.80 5.74
C GLY A 9 -20.64 -6.13 4.51
N SER A 10 -20.03 -6.95 3.65
CA SER A 10 -19.70 -6.57 2.28
C SER A 10 -20.62 -7.34 1.33
N ALA A 11 -20.94 -6.73 0.19
CA ALA A 11 -21.73 -7.33 -0.86
C ALA A 11 -20.99 -7.19 -2.20
N LEU A 12 -21.01 -8.26 -2.99
CA LEU A 12 -20.47 -8.30 -4.34
C LEU A 12 -21.59 -8.75 -5.27
N ASP A 13 -22.09 -7.82 -6.06
CA ASP A 13 -23.23 -8.02 -6.94
C ASP A 13 -22.84 -7.78 -8.40
N ARG A 14 -23.54 -8.47 -9.31
CA ARG A 14 -23.46 -8.22 -10.75
C ARG A 14 -24.86 -7.85 -11.26
N ASP A 15 -24.96 -6.69 -11.89
CA ASP A 15 -26.20 -6.24 -12.54
C ASP A 15 -26.38 -6.93 -13.91
N ASP A 16 -27.61 -6.92 -14.44
CA ASP A 16 -27.98 -7.56 -15.70
C ASP A 16 -27.20 -6.98 -16.90
N ASN A 17 -26.78 -5.72 -16.79
CA ASN A 17 -25.92 -5.05 -17.77
C ASN A 17 -24.43 -5.46 -17.69
N GLY A 18 -24.07 -6.31 -16.73
CA GLY A 18 -22.72 -6.83 -16.53
C GLY A 18 -21.85 -6.04 -15.53
N LEU A 19 -22.32 -4.93 -14.96
CA LEU A 19 -21.57 -4.14 -13.97
C LEU A 19 -21.38 -4.92 -12.66
N LEU A 20 -20.13 -5.03 -12.21
CA LEU A 20 -19.79 -5.56 -10.89
C LEU A 20 -19.68 -4.43 -9.87
N THR A 21 -20.39 -4.57 -8.75
CA THR A 21 -20.36 -3.62 -7.63
C THR A 21 -19.91 -4.34 -6.37
N LEU A 22 -18.80 -3.87 -5.79
CA LEU A 22 -18.33 -4.27 -4.46
C LEU A 22 -18.60 -3.13 -3.49
N ALA A 23 -19.53 -3.32 -2.56
CA ALA A 23 -20.00 -2.29 -1.65
C ALA A 23 -19.94 -2.72 -0.18
N GLY A 24 -19.87 -1.71 0.70
CA GLY A 24 -19.82 -1.90 2.15
C GLY A 24 -18.45 -2.40 2.63
N GLY A 25 -18.47 -3.21 3.69
CA GLY A 25 -17.27 -3.74 4.33
C GLY A 25 -16.46 -2.72 5.14
N LYS A 26 -15.26 -3.15 5.54
CA LYS A 26 -14.33 -2.38 6.38
C LYS A 26 -12.93 -2.40 5.81
N ILE A 27 -12.13 -1.41 6.19
CA ILE A 27 -10.70 -1.38 5.86
C ILE A 27 -9.97 -2.64 6.34
N THR A 28 -10.40 -3.28 7.43
CA THR A 28 -9.79 -4.54 7.92
C THR A 28 -10.09 -5.75 7.04
N ASP A 29 -11.17 -5.70 6.26
CA ASP A 29 -11.66 -6.81 5.44
C ASP A 29 -11.27 -6.65 3.95
N PHE A 30 -10.66 -5.52 3.57
CA PHE A 30 -10.41 -5.12 2.18
C PHE A 30 -9.75 -6.21 1.34
N ARG A 31 -8.71 -6.88 1.85
CA ARG A 31 -7.99 -7.94 1.13
C ARG A 31 -8.91 -9.13 0.84
N LYS A 32 -9.72 -9.54 1.80
CA LYS A 32 -10.65 -10.68 1.64
C LYS A 32 -11.80 -10.31 0.69
N MET A 33 -12.26 -9.06 0.73
CA MET A 33 -13.25 -8.56 -0.23
C MET A 33 -12.69 -8.56 -1.66
N ALA A 34 -11.45 -8.08 -1.85
CA ALA A 34 -10.78 -8.09 -3.14
C ALA A 34 -10.52 -9.52 -3.66
N GLU A 35 -10.16 -10.46 -2.78
CA GLU A 35 -9.99 -11.88 -3.11
C GLU A 35 -11.28 -12.46 -3.71
N GLY A 36 -12.43 -12.29 -3.04
CA GLY A 36 -13.72 -12.76 -3.56
C GLY A 36 -14.17 -12.04 -4.84
N ALA A 37 -13.86 -10.75 -4.99
CA ALA A 37 -14.11 -10.02 -6.23
C ALA A 37 -13.29 -10.57 -7.41
N MET A 38 -12.02 -10.89 -7.19
CA MET A 38 -11.15 -11.46 -8.22
C MET A 38 -11.55 -12.89 -8.61
N GLU A 39 -12.01 -13.69 -7.64
CA GLU A 39 -12.63 -15.01 -7.92
C GLU A 39 -13.82 -14.87 -8.86
N LYS A 40 -14.77 -13.98 -8.53
CA LYS A 40 -15.95 -13.74 -9.37
C LYS A 40 -15.59 -13.26 -10.78
N VAL A 41 -14.61 -12.35 -10.89
CA VAL A 41 -14.12 -11.87 -12.19
C VAL A 41 -13.48 -13.00 -13.01
N ALA A 42 -12.67 -13.85 -12.38
CA ALA A 42 -12.03 -14.97 -13.05
C ALA A 42 -13.05 -15.99 -13.57
N ASP A 43 -14.10 -16.28 -12.80
CA ASP A 43 -15.19 -17.17 -13.21
C ASP A 43 -15.95 -16.60 -14.42
N ILE A 44 -16.33 -15.31 -14.39
CA ILE A 44 -16.99 -14.64 -15.51
C ILE A 44 -16.12 -14.70 -16.78
N LEU A 45 -14.83 -14.39 -16.66
CA LEU A 45 -13.90 -14.42 -17.80
C LEU A 45 -13.75 -15.81 -18.39
N LYS A 46 -13.82 -16.86 -17.56
CA LYS A 46 -13.77 -18.24 -18.02
C LYS A 46 -15.07 -18.66 -18.71
N GLU A 47 -16.22 -18.38 -18.10
CA GLU A 47 -17.54 -18.81 -18.57
C GLU A 47 -17.97 -18.08 -19.85
N GLU A 48 -17.78 -16.76 -19.91
CA GLU A 48 -18.30 -15.94 -21.02
C GLU A 48 -17.28 -15.70 -22.14
N TYR A 49 -15.98 -15.75 -21.82
CA TYR A 49 -14.93 -15.40 -22.76
C TYR A 49 -13.92 -16.53 -22.99
N GLY A 50 -14.07 -17.68 -22.31
CA GLY A 50 -13.14 -18.80 -22.41
C GLY A 50 -11.73 -18.48 -21.90
N ARG A 51 -11.55 -17.41 -21.11
CA ARG A 51 -10.24 -16.95 -20.62
C ARG A 51 -10.02 -17.37 -19.19
N SER A 52 -9.00 -18.18 -18.96
CA SER A 52 -8.63 -18.65 -17.62
C SER A 52 -7.47 -17.86 -17.05
N PHE A 53 -7.58 -17.47 -15.78
CA PHE A 53 -6.54 -16.73 -15.05
C PHE A 53 -6.19 -17.48 -13.77
N LYS A 54 -4.89 -17.52 -13.44
CA LYS A 54 -4.42 -18.04 -12.16
C LYS A 54 -4.36 -16.90 -11.16
N LEU A 55 -5.17 -16.98 -10.10
CA LEU A 55 -5.12 -16.00 -9.02
C LEU A 55 -3.84 -16.14 -8.20
N ILE A 56 -3.35 -14.99 -7.72
CA ILE A 56 -2.22 -14.93 -6.78
C ILE A 56 -2.69 -15.18 -5.35
N ASN A 57 -1.79 -15.60 -4.46
CA ASN A 57 -2.08 -15.65 -3.04
C ASN A 57 -1.96 -14.26 -2.41
N SER A 58 -3.08 -13.54 -2.33
CA SER A 58 -3.13 -12.18 -1.77
C SER A 58 -2.69 -12.10 -0.29
N LYS A 59 -2.71 -13.21 0.47
CA LYS A 59 -2.33 -13.22 1.90
C LYS A 59 -0.83 -13.04 2.11
N THR A 60 -0.03 -13.43 1.12
CA THR A 60 1.43 -13.42 1.20
C THR A 60 2.07 -12.45 0.22
N TYR A 61 1.25 -11.71 -0.54
CA TYR A 61 1.73 -10.76 -1.53
C TYR A 61 1.92 -9.39 -0.86
N PRO A 62 3.17 -8.92 -0.66
CA PRO A 62 3.41 -7.64 -0.02
C PRO A 62 2.91 -6.50 -0.92
N VAL A 63 2.37 -5.45 -0.29
CA VAL A 63 2.09 -4.18 -0.98
C VAL A 63 3.36 -3.33 -1.02
N SER A 64 3.37 -2.30 -1.86
CA SER A 64 4.50 -1.36 -1.99
C SER A 64 4.95 -0.86 -0.61
N GLY A 65 6.27 -0.91 -0.36
CA GLY A 65 6.87 -0.55 0.94
C GLY A 65 6.76 -1.64 2.02
N GLY A 66 5.99 -2.69 1.79
CA GLY A 66 5.76 -3.80 2.72
C GLY A 66 6.67 -5.01 2.50
N GLU A 67 7.71 -4.90 1.67
CA GLU A 67 8.70 -5.96 1.41
C GLU A 67 9.68 -6.08 2.57
N LEU A 68 9.15 -6.25 3.78
CA LEU A 68 9.87 -6.38 5.03
C LEU A 68 9.60 -7.76 5.61
N ASN A 69 10.52 -8.27 6.42
CA ASN A 69 10.25 -9.47 7.21
C ASN A 69 9.19 -9.17 8.29
N PRO A 70 7.97 -9.72 8.20
CA PRO A 70 6.90 -9.40 9.14
C PRO A 70 7.16 -9.94 10.55
N THR A 71 8.06 -10.92 10.72
CA THR A 71 8.43 -11.43 12.05
C THR A 71 9.48 -10.58 12.74
N ASN A 72 10.11 -9.65 12.03
CA ASN A 72 11.24 -8.87 12.54
C ASN A 72 11.23 -7.41 12.06
N VAL A 73 10.06 -6.77 12.09
CA VAL A 73 9.87 -5.40 11.59
C VAL A 73 10.81 -4.40 12.26
N ALA A 74 11.04 -4.52 13.57
CA ALA A 74 11.88 -3.57 14.30
C ALA A 74 13.33 -3.56 13.79
N GLU A 75 13.91 -4.74 13.52
CA GLU A 75 15.28 -4.83 13.00
C GLU A 75 15.37 -4.34 11.55
N GLU A 76 14.38 -4.65 10.71
CA GLU A 76 14.29 -4.15 9.34
C GLU A 76 14.21 -2.62 9.30
N ILE A 77 13.38 -2.02 10.16
CA ILE A 77 13.24 -0.56 10.28
C ILE A 77 14.55 0.07 10.80
N GLU A 78 15.21 -0.54 11.78
CA GLU A 78 16.52 -0.07 12.25
C GLU A 78 17.57 -0.11 11.14
N HIS A 79 17.61 -1.20 10.37
CA HIS A 79 18.52 -1.34 9.24
C HIS A 79 18.27 -0.24 8.18
N LEU A 80 17.01 0.00 7.81
CA LEU A 80 16.62 1.08 6.89
C LEU A 80 17.00 2.45 7.45
N THR A 81 16.80 2.69 8.74
CA THR A 81 17.16 3.93 9.43
C THR A 81 18.66 4.20 9.31
N ARG A 82 19.49 3.19 9.53
CA ARG A 82 20.96 3.30 9.36
C ARG A 82 21.36 3.61 7.93
N LEU A 83 20.62 3.13 6.92
CA LEU A 83 20.84 3.52 5.53
C LEU A 83 20.53 5.01 5.30
N GLY A 84 19.44 5.53 5.86
CA GLY A 84 19.11 6.95 5.79
C GLY A 84 20.17 7.83 6.44
N VAL A 85 20.69 7.43 7.60
CA VAL A 85 21.80 8.14 8.27
C VAL A 85 23.07 8.14 7.40
N LYS A 86 23.41 7.02 6.76
CA LYS A 86 24.53 6.95 5.80
C LYS A 86 24.32 7.85 4.57
N LYS A 87 23.06 8.21 4.26
CA LYS A 87 22.69 9.18 3.22
C LYS A 87 22.62 10.62 3.74
N GLY A 88 23.12 10.89 4.94
CA GLY A 88 23.26 12.23 5.50
C GLY A 88 21.97 12.79 6.12
N LEU A 89 20.99 11.93 6.42
CA LEU A 89 19.84 12.31 7.24
C LEU A 89 20.20 12.21 8.73
N VAL A 90 19.56 13.03 9.55
CA VAL A 90 19.59 12.83 11.00
C VAL A 90 18.80 11.57 11.33
N TYR A 91 19.17 10.91 12.44
CA TYR A 91 18.60 9.61 12.80
C TYR A 91 17.07 9.63 12.92
N ASP A 92 16.51 10.63 13.59
CA ASP A 92 15.06 10.72 13.81
C ASP A 92 14.28 10.91 12.49
N ASP A 93 14.82 11.68 11.55
CA ASP A 93 14.27 11.86 10.21
C ASP A 93 14.32 10.55 9.40
N ALA A 94 15.47 9.87 9.43
CA ALA A 94 15.65 8.59 8.76
C ALA A 94 14.70 7.52 9.33
N LEU A 95 14.51 7.52 10.66
CA LEU A 95 13.63 6.60 11.37
C LEU A 95 12.17 6.88 11.03
N TYR A 96 11.77 8.14 11.02
CA TYR A 96 10.42 8.55 10.64
C TYR A 96 10.08 8.08 9.22
N LEU A 97 10.96 8.38 8.26
CA LEU A 97 10.79 7.99 6.86
C LEU A 97 10.83 6.47 6.66
N ALA A 98 11.67 5.74 7.41
CA ALA A 98 11.70 4.27 7.39
C ALA A 98 10.37 3.68 7.87
N ASN A 99 9.79 4.20 8.95
CA ASN A 99 8.48 3.76 9.44
C ASN A 99 7.34 4.11 8.48
N LEU A 100 7.42 5.26 7.81
CA LEU A 100 6.37 5.73 6.91
C LEU A 100 6.36 5.00 5.56
N TYR A 101 7.54 4.77 4.97
CA TYR A 101 7.68 4.24 3.61
C TYR A 101 8.16 2.79 3.55
N GLY A 102 8.60 2.21 4.68
CA GLY A 102 9.09 0.84 4.75
C GLY A 102 10.21 0.57 3.73
N SER A 103 10.09 -0.50 2.97
CA SER A 103 11.09 -0.87 1.95
C SER A 103 11.27 0.17 0.84
N ASN A 104 10.38 1.15 0.69
CA ASN A 104 10.54 2.27 -0.23
C ASN A 104 11.40 3.41 0.33
N ALA A 105 11.66 3.46 1.64
CA ALA A 105 12.43 4.54 2.27
C ALA A 105 13.80 4.82 1.62
N PRO A 106 14.57 3.81 1.13
CA PRO A 106 15.81 4.06 0.40
C PRO A 106 15.65 4.93 -0.85
N LYS A 107 14.50 4.85 -1.55
CA LYS A 107 14.19 5.73 -2.69
C LYS A 107 14.05 7.18 -2.22
N VAL A 108 13.37 7.39 -1.10
CA VAL A 108 13.19 8.71 -0.47
C VAL A 108 14.54 9.27 -0.01
N PHE A 109 15.38 8.46 0.64
CA PHE A 109 16.71 8.89 1.08
C PHE A 109 17.62 9.30 -0.08
N ALA A 110 17.47 8.66 -1.24
CA ALA A 110 18.24 8.98 -2.45
C ALA A 110 17.95 10.39 -2.99
N LEU A 111 16.85 11.02 -2.58
CA LEU A 111 16.50 12.39 -2.94
C LEU A 111 17.26 13.43 -2.11
N ASN A 112 17.86 13.07 -0.96
CA ASN A 112 18.44 14.03 -0.01
C ASN A 112 19.47 15.00 -0.61
N HIS A 113 20.17 14.57 -1.67
CA HIS A 113 21.18 15.35 -2.39
C HIS A 113 20.74 15.78 -3.81
N LYS A 114 19.49 15.51 -4.18
CA LYS A 114 18.92 15.82 -5.50
C LYS A 114 17.93 16.98 -5.46
N VAL A 115 17.43 17.31 -4.28
CA VAL A 115 16.40 18.33 -4.09
C VAL A 115 16.97 19.53 -3.35
N GLU A 116 16.61 20.72 -3.81
CA GLU A 116 17.01 21.98 -3.19
C GLU A 116 16.12 22.27 -1.99
N ALA A 117 16.71 22.83 -0.93
CA ALA A 117 15.95 23.21 0.25
C ALA A 117 14.94 24.32 -0.10
N VAL A 118 13.69 24.13 0.32
CA VAL A 118 12.62 25.11 0.15
C VAL A 118 12.36 25.80 1.48
N SER A 119 12.32 27.13 1.47
CA SER A 119 12.05 27.93 2.67
C SER A 119 10.71 27.54 3.31
N GLY A 120 10.73 27.25 4.61
CA GLY A 120 9.52 26.90 5.38
C GLY A 120 9.16 25.42 5.38
N LEU A 121 9.93 24.56 4.70
CA LEU A 121 9.71 23.11 4.69
C LEU A 121 10.88 22.38 5.35
N ASN A 122 10.58 21.43 6.25
CA ASN A 122 11.62 20.59 6.82
C ASN A 122 12.09 19.53 5.79
N LYS A 123 13.22 18.89 6.07
CA LYS A 123 13.83 17.94 5.13
C LYS A 123 12.93 16.71 4.90
N CYS A 124 12.30 16.16 5.94
CA CYS A 124 11.39 15.01 5.82
C CYS A 124 10.22 15.30 4.87
N ASP A 125 9.55 16.43 5.05
CA ASP A 125 8.40 16.82 4.24
C ASP A 125 8.81 17.09 2.79
N LEU A 126 9.96 17.74 2.58
CA LEU A 126 10.50 17.98 1.24
C LEU A 126 10.76 16.68 0.48
N LEU A 127 11.44 15.71 1.12
CA LEU A 127 11.75 14.43 0.48
C LEU A 127 10.48 13.60 0.25
N SER A 128 9.56 13.62 1.21
CA SER A 128 8.25 12.96 1.12
C SER A 128 7.43 13.52 -0.04
N LEU A 129 7.41 14.84 -0.20
CA LEU A 129 6.70 15.52 -1.27
C LEU A 129 7.26 15.16 -2.65
N HIS A 130 8.57 15.27 -2.83
CA HIS A 130 9.21 14.90 -4.09
C HIS A 130 8.98 13.43 -4.44
N TYR A 131 9.11 12.54 -3.46
CA TYR A 131 8.81 11.13 -3.66
C TYR A 131 7.35 10.91 -4.09
N ALA A 132 6.39 11.57 -3.44
CA ALA A 132 4.97 11.44 -3.77
C ALA A 132 4.60 12.02 -5.15
N MET A 133 5.35 13.01 -5.64
CA MET A 133 5.13 13.60 -6.98
C MET A 133 5.77 12.77 -8.10
N ASP A 134 6.90 12.11 -7.83
CA ASP A 134 7.73 11.46 -8.85
C ASP A 134 7.54 9.94 -8.93
N ASP A 135 7.18 9.26 -7.83
CA ASP A 135 6.96 7.80 -7.81
C ASP A 135 5.58 7.48 -8.42
N LYS A 136 5.57 7.19 -9.73
CA LYS A 136 4.41 6.67 -10.48
C LYS A 136 4.43 5.15 -10.57
#